data_AF-A0A833E8U9-F1
#
_entry.id   AF-A0A833E8U9-F1
#
_cell.length_a   1.000
_cell.length_b   1.000
_cell.length_c   1.000
_cell.angle_alpha   90.00
_cell.angle_beta   90.00
_cell.angle_gamma   90.00
#
_symmetry.space_group_name_H-M   'P 1'
#
loop_
_entity.id
_entity.type
_entity.pdbx_description
1 polymer ?
#
loop_
_entity_poly.entity_id
_entity_poly.type
_entity_poly.pdbx_seq_one_letter_code
_entity_poly.pdbx_strand_id
1 'polypeptide(L)'
;MSEKCREYIIPVGEKQIFITPQVLEVIHEYLHRPMGLEELARKLGLESWEEAYEFVKRVPAWIMWMPINMWRMRLEKEGCLELFETSGSVAEA
;
A
#
# COMPACT_ATOMS: atom_id res chain seq x y z
N MET A 1 4.81 15.12 9.02
CA MET A 1 4.00 14.41 8.03
C MET A 1 3.01 15.40 7.43
N SER A 2 3.01 15.58 6.12
CA SER A 2 1.90 16.27 5.45
C SER A 2 0.61 15.49 5.73
N GLU A 3 -0.49 16.16 6.07
CA GLU A 3 -1.78 15.51 6.36
C GLU A 3 -2.20 14.57 5.23
N LYS A 4 -1.88 14.93 3.98
CA LYS A 4 -2.18 14.14 2.77
C LYS A 4 -1.51 12.78 2.74
N CYS A 5 -0.26 12.67 3.20
CA CYS A 5 0.45 11.39 3.16
C CYS A 5 -0.16 10.35 4.11
N ARG A 6 -0.88 10.81 5.15
CA ARG A 6 -1.58 9.91 6.09
C ARG A 6 -2.80 9.26 5.46
N GLU A 7 -3.43 9.90 4.48
CA GLU A 7 -4.58 9.35 3.74
C GLU A 7 -4.21 8.11 2.92
N TYR A 8 -2.92 7.91 2.66
CA TYR A 8 -2.41 6.76 1.90
C TYR A 8 -1.93 5.61 2.80
N ILE A 9 -2.15 5.74 4.12
CA ILE A 9 -1.86 4.68 5.10
C ILE A 9 -3.18 3.98 5.43
N ILE A 10 -3.23 2.69 5.15
CA ILE A 10 -4.38 1.84 5.41
C ILE A 10 -4.11 1.04 6.68
N PRO A 11 -4.80 1.34 7.80
CA PRO A 11 -4.72 0.52 9.00
C PRO A 11 -5.53 -0.76 8.80
N VAL A 12 -4.94 -1.90 9.17
CA VAL A 12 -5.54 -3.24 9.10
C VAL A 12 -5.07 -4.03 10.31
N GLY A 13 -5.98 -4.37 11.21
CA GLY A 13 -5.61 -5.00 12.48
C GLY A 13 -4.62 -4.11 13.26
N GLU A 14 -3.47 -4.68 13.60
CA GLU A 14 -2.36 -3.98 14.27
C GLU A 14 -1.34 -3.36 13.29
N LYS A 15 -1.54 -3.54 11.98
CA LYS A 15 -0.62 -3.12 10.93
C LYS A 15 -1.09 -1.83 10.26
N GLN A 16 -0.12 -1.07 9.77
CA GLN A 16 -0.35 0.12 8.96
C GLN A 16 0.39 -0.05 7.63
N ILE A 17 -0.37 -0.16 6.54
CA ILE A 17 0.19 -0.33 5.20
C ILE A 17 0.14 0.99 4.47
N PHE A 18 1.30 1.56 4.15
CA PHE A 18 1.38 2.67 3.23
C PHE A 18 1.31 2.16 1.80
N ILE A 19 0.44 2.77 0.99
CA ILE A 19 0.30 2.40 -0.42
C ILE A 19 1.51 2.96 -1.19
N THR A 20 2.64 2.29 -1.11
CA THR A 20 3.82 2.58 -1.95
C THR A 20 3.59 2.16 -3.39
N PRO A 21 4.47 2.54 -4.35
CA PRO A 21 4.44 1.97 -5.70
C PRO A 21 4.48 0.44 -5.72
N GLN A 22 5.25 -0.18 -4.82
CA GLN A 22 5.39 -1.63 -4.69
C GLN A 22 4.10 -2.28 -4.14
N VAL A 23 3.45 -1.64 -3.16
CA VAL A 23 2.13 -2.11 -2.68
C VAL A 23 1.09 -1.98 -3.78
N LEU A 24 1.12 -0.90 -4.57
CA LEU A 24 0.22 -0.73 -5.70
C LEU A 24 0.46 -1.78 -6.81
N GLU A 25 1.71 -2.20 -7.04
CA GLU A 25 2.03 -3.32 -7.93
C GLU A 25 1.35 -4.62 -7.47
N VAL A 26 1.41 -4.93 -6.17
CA VAL A 26 0.73 -6.09 -5.59
C VAL A 26 -0.79 -5.99 -5.74
N ILE A 27 -1.37 -4.80 -5.50
CA ILE A 27 -2.81 -4.54 -5.71
C ILE A 27 -3.19 -4.75 -7.18
N HIS A 28 -2.39 -4.23 -8.12
CA HIS A 28 -2.65 -4.39 -9.55
C HIS A 28 -2.57 -5.87 -9.97
N GLU A 29 -1.61 -6.62 -9.43
CA GLU A 29 -1.51 -8.05 -9.67
C GLU A 29 -2.76 -8.78 -9.17
N TYR A 30 -3.24 -8.44 -7.97
CA TYR A 30 -4.49 -8.98 -7.42
C TYR A 30 -5.72 -8.68 -8.29
N LEU A 31 -5.82 -7.46 -8.85
CA LEU A 31 -6.96 -7.06 -9.67
C LEU A 31 -6.95 -7.66 -11.09
N HIS A 32 -5.78 -7.83 -11.68
CA HIS A 32 -5.65 -8.17 -13.11
C HIS A 32 -5.21 -9.62 -13.36
N ARG A 33 -4.82 -10.36 -12.33
CA ARG A 33 -4.45 -11.77 -12.44
C ARG A 33 -5.25 -12.63 -11.46
N PRO A 34 -5.39 -13.95 -11.73
CA PRO A 34 -5.95 -14.87 -10.76
C PRO A 34 -5.07 -14.90 -9.51
N MET A 35 -5.50 -14.21 -8.45
CA MET A 35 -4.85 -14.17 -7.14
C MET A 35 -5.93 -14.22 -6.05
N GLY A 36 -5.76 -15.10 -5.07
CA GLY A 36 -6.65 -15.20 -3.91
C GLY A 36 -6.27 -14.23 -2.79
N LEU A 37 -7.15 -14.06 -1.80
CA LEU A 37 -6.94 -13.17 -0.66
C LEU A 37 -5.82 -13.66 0.26
N GLU A 38 -5.63 -14.98 0.40
CA GLU A 38 -4.51 -15.58 1.15
C GLU A 38 -3.16 -15.23 0.53
N GLU A 39 -3.07 -15.27 -0.81
CA GLU A 39 -1.86 -14.89 -1.51
C GLU A 39 -1.60 -13.38 -1.41
N LEU A 40 -2.65 -12.57 -1.56
CA LEU A 40 -2.56 -11.13 -1.35
C LEU A 40 -2.07 -10.80 0.07
N ALA A 41 -2.62 -11.46 1.10
CA ALA A 41 -2.21 -11.27 2.47
C ALA A 41 -0.72 -11.53 2.65
N ARG A 42 -0.24 -12.68 2.15
CA ARG A 42 1.17 -13.05 2.20
C ARG A 42 2.07 -12.02 1.50
N LYS A 43 1.68 -11.53 0.32
CA LYS A 43 2.46 -10.51 -0.42
C LYS A 43 2.50 -9.15 0.27
N LEU A 44 1.45 -8.81 1.02
CA LEU A 44 1.35 -7.56 1.79
C LEU A 44 1.86 -7.68 3.24
N GLY A 45 2.31 -8.86 3.66
CA GLY A 45 2.75 -9.12 5.03
C GLY A 45 1.61 -9.12 6.06
N LEU A 46 0.37 -9.37 5.63
CA LEU A 46 -0.82 -9.53 6.47
C LEU A 46 -0.93 -10.97 6.99
N GLU A 47 -1.63 -11.15 8.10
CA GLU A 47 -1.68 -12.44 8.81
C GLU A 47 -2.75 -13.38 8.28
N SER A 48 -3.82 -12.83 7.68
CA SER A 48 -4.96 -13.62 7.23
C SER A 48 -5.63 -13.05 5.99
N TRP A 49 -6.48 -13.87 5.35
CA TRP A 49 -7.26 -13.44 4.20
C TRP A 49 -8.29 -12.37 4.56
N GLU A 50 -8.80 -12.38 5.80
CA GLU A 50 -9.71 -11.37 6.33
C GLU A 50 -9.01 -9.99 6.39
N GLU A 51 -7.75 -9.94 6.82
CA GLU A 51 -6.98 -8.71 6.81
C GLU A 51 -6.77 -8.19 5.38
N ALA A 52 -6.44 -9.06 4.43
CA ALA A 52 -6.31 -8.67 3.03
C ALA A 52 -7.64 -8.16 2.45
N TYR A 53 -8.76 -8.77 2.83
CA TYR A 53 -10.09 -8.31 2.44
C TYR A 53 -10.41 -6.91 3.00
N GLU A 54 -10.11 -6.68 4.28
CA GLU A 54 -10.29 -5.37 4.92
C GLU A 54 -9.35 -4.30 4.34
N PHE A 55 -8.13 -4.68 3.98
CA PHE A 55 -7.20 -3.81 3.27
C PHE A 55 -7.82 -3.34 1.95
N VAL A 56 -8.22 -4.27 1.08
CA VAL A 56 -8.78 -3.99 -0.25
C VAL A 56 -10.00 -3.06 -0.16
N LYS A 57 -10.90 -3.28 0.81
CA LYS A 57 -12.07 -2.42 1.03
C LYS A 57 -11.72 -0.97 1.36
N ARG A 58 -10.63 -0.75 2.10
CA ARG A 58 -10.24 0.58 2.60
C ARG A 58 -9.42 1.36 1.60
N VAL A 59 -8.73 0.69 0.68
CA VAL A 59 -8.01 1.36 -0.40
C VAL A 59 -9.01 2.09 -1.30
N PRO A 60 -8.86 3.41 -1.52
CA PRO A 60 -9.69 4.13 -2.46
C PRO A 60 -9.56 3.56 -3.88
N ALA A 61 -10.71 3.28 -4.52
CA ALA A 61 -10.74 2.69 -5.86
C ALA A 61 -9.91 3.50 -6.89
N TRP A 62 -9.90 4.84 -6.79
CA TRP A 62 -9.13 5.68 -7.70
C TRP A 62 -7.61 5.47 -7.59
N ILE A 63 -7.10 5.02 -6.43
CA ILE A 63 -5.70 4.63 -6.28
C ILE A 63 -5.44 3.30 -6.97
N MET A 64 -6.34 2.32 -6.78
CA MET A 64 -6.23 0.96 -7.33
C MET A 64 -6.15 0.89 -8.86
N TRP A 65 -6.68 1.89 -9.55
CA TRP A 65 -6.69 1.97 -11.02
C TRP A 65 -5.64 2.93 -11.58
N MET A 66 -4.84 3.55 -10.73
CA MET A 66 -3.85 4.53 -11.17
C MET A 66 -2.59 3.83 -11.70
N PRO A 67 -2.04 4.24 -12.85
CA PRO A 67 -0.77 3.71 -13.31
C PRO A 67 0.33 3.90 -12.26
N ILE A 68 1.13 2.86 -12.01
CA ILE A 68 2.16 2.85 -10.95
C ILE A 68 3.13 4.04 -11.08
N ASN A 69 3.55 4.39 -12.30
CA ASN A 69 4.42 5.54 -12.54
C ASN A 69 3.74 6.87 -12.19
N MET A 70 2.44 7.02 -12.46
CA MET A 70 1.69 8.21 -12.05
C MET A 70 1.55 8.29 -10.53
N TRP A 71 1.37 7.15 -9.87
CA TRP A 71 1.32 7.10 -8.41
C TRP A 71 2.66 7.51 -7.79
N ARG A 72 3.77 6.98 -8.29
CA ARG A 72 5.13 7.36 -7.87
C ARG A 72 5.34 8.88 -7.99
N MET A 73 5.06 9.45 -9.15
CA MET A 73 5.21 10.90 -9.39
C MET A 73 4.35 11.75 -8.44
N ARG A 74 3.14 11.28 -8.11
CA ARG A 74 2.28 11.96 -7.13
C ARG A 74 2.91 11.93 -5.75
N LEU A 75 3.37 10.77 -5.28
CA LEU A 75 4.00 10.63 -3.96
C LEU A 75 5.27 11.47 -3.84
N GLU A 76 6.08 11.54 -4.90
CA GLU A 76 7.26 12.41 -4.96
C GLU A 76 6.87 13.89 -4.87
N LYS A 77 5.89 14.34 -5.68
CA LYS A 77 5.40 15.72 -5.67
C LYS A 77 4.83 16.13 -4.30
N GLU A 78 4.20 15.20 -3.60
CA GLU A 78 3.59 15.43 -2.29
C GLU A 78 4.59 15.22 -1.12
N GLY A 79 5.83 14.80 -1.41
CA GLY A 79 6.87 14.55 -0.40
C GLY A 79 6.59 13.33 0.48
N CYS A 80 5.75 12.39 0.01
CA CYS A 80 5.35 11.20 0.78
C CYS A 80 6.33 10.03 0.63
N LEU A 81 7.11 9.98 -0.46
CA LEU A 81 8.00 8.86 -0.77
C LEU A 81 9.20 8.81 0.21
N GLU A 82 9.88 9.95 0.41
CA GLU A 82 11.08 10.06 1.24
C GLU A 82 10.82 9.77 2.72
N LEU A 83 9.58 10.01 3.19
CA LEU A 83 9.17 9.73 4.57
C LEU A 83 9.18 8.23 4.89
N PHE A 84 8.84 7.39 3.91
CA PHE A 84 8.75 5.95 4.12
C PHE A 84 10.08 5.23 3.94
N GLU A 85 10.89 5.64 2.96
CA GLU A 85 12.27 5.14 2.81
C GLU A 85 13.11 5.42 4.06
N THR A 86 12.93 6.60 4.66
CA THR A 86 13.60 6.94 5.93
C THR A 86 13.08 6.11 7.11
N SER A 87 11.77 5.82 7.18
CA SER A 87 11.21 4.99 8.27
C SER A 87 11.60 3.51 8.18
N GLY A 88 11.82 2.98 6.97
CA GLY A 88 12.36 1.62 6.78
C GLY A 88 13.82 1.51 7.20
N SER A 89 14.62 2.55 6.98
CA SER A 89 16.03 2.61 7.38
C SER A 89 16.27 2.63 8.90
N VAL A 90 15.28 3.04 9.70
CA VAL A 90 15.43 3.09 11.18
C VAL A 90 15.11 1.75 11.85
N ALA A 91 14.52 0.80 11.11
CA ALA A 91 14.17 -0.53 11.64
C ALA A 91 15.33 -1.56 11.59
N GLU A 92 16.51 -1.19 11.12
CA GLU A 92 17.69 -2.07 10.96
C GLU A 92 18.99 -1.51 11.60
N ALA A 93 18.88 -0.79 12.72
CA ALA A 93 20.04 -0.30 13.50
C ALA A 93 19.98 -0.71 14.98
#